data_AF-A0A2V9UK72-F1
#
_entry.id   AF-A0A2V9UK72-F1
#
_cell.length_a   1.000
_cell.length_b   1.000
_cell.length_c   1.000
_cell.angle_alpha   90.00
_cell.angle_beta   90.00
_cell.angle_gamma   90.00
#
_symmetry.space_group_name_H-M   'P 1'
#
loop_
_entity.id
_entity.type
_entity.pdbx_description
1 polymer ?
#
loop_
_entity_poly.entity_id
_entity_poly.type
_entity_poly.pdbx_seq_one_letter_code
_entity_poly.pdbx_strand_id
1 'polypeptide(L)'
;FRTHPVDAVVVDYQMPGMNGDVVAARMKRLKANIPILLLSAYGPLPENKLQSVDTFLTKSQELKVLLPALQDLLENRPKPFFHRWFNNWKGRSQAIRH
;
A
#
# COMPACT_ATOMS: atom_id res chain seq x y z
N PHE A 1 -7.53 9.85 -5.49
CA PHE A 1 -8.00 9.16 -4.27
C PHE A 1 -9.13 9.87 -3.52
N ARG A 2 -9.19 11.22 -3.41
CA ARG A 2 -10.29 11.90 -2.71
C ARG A 2 -11.59 11.93 -3.51
N THR A 3 -11.49 12.23 -4.81
CA THR A 3 -12.63 12.31 -5.75
C THR A 3 -12.75 11.08 -6.64
N HIS A 4 -11.64 10.42 -6.94
CA HIS A 4 -11.60 9.19 -7.73
C HIS A 4 -11.05 8.02 -6.88
N PRO A 5 -11.70 6.84 -6.91
CA PRO A 5 -11.18 5.63 -6.28
C PRO A 5 -9.88 5.20 -6.97
N VAL A 6 -8.94 4.67 -6.18
CA VAL A 6 -7.67 4.12 -6.65
C VAL A 6 -7.37 2.85 -5.87
N ASP A 7 -6.70 1.89 -6.49
CA ASP A 7 -6.39 0.59 -5.89
C ASP A 7 -5.07 0.59 -5.12
N ALA A 8 -4.10 1.39 -5.56
CA ALA A 8 -2.81 1.61 -4.92
C ALA A 8 -2.27 2.99 -5.31
N VAL A 9 -1.23 3.45 -4.61
CA VAL A 9 -0.59 4.75 -4.87
C VAL A 9 0.92 4.58 -4.89
N VAL A 10 1.55 5.05 -5.95
CA VAL A 10 3.01 5.17 -6.06
C VAL A 10 3.39 6.62 -5.77
N VAL A 11 4.31 6.84 -4.84
CA VAL A 11 4.73 8.17 -4.38
C VAL A 11 6.23 8.33 -4.53
N ASP A 12 6.68 9.46 -5.06
CA ASP A 12 8.09 9.81 -5.03
C ASP A 12 8.52 10.31 -3.63
N TYR A 13 9.66 9.86 -3.12
CA TYR A 13 10.20 10.30 -1.84
C TYR A 13 10.70 11.74 -1.89
N GLN A 14 11.46 12.12 -2.93
CA GLN A 14 12.00 13.47 -3.03
C GLN A 14 11.17 14.31 -3.98
N MET A 15 10.29 15.14 -3.41
CA MET A 15 9.52 16.13 -4.16
C MET A 15 9.81 17.53 -3.60
N PRO A 16 9.80 18.58 -4.44
CA PRO A 16 9.87 19.96 -3.96
C PRO A 16 8.77 20.25 -2.92
N GLY A 17 9.16 20.89 -1.82
CA GLY A 17 8.25 21.33 -0.75
C GLY A 17 7.87 20.26 0.28
N MET A 18 7.73 18.99 -0.10
CA MET A 18 7.35 17.93 0.84
C MET A 18 7.85 16.55 0.40
N ASN A 19 8.45 15.82 1.33
CA ASN A 19 8.86 14.45 1.07
C ASN A 19 7.68 13.47 1.03
N GLY A 20 7.84 12.38 0.27
CA GLY A 20 6.82 11.36 0.05
C GLY A 20 6.37 10.61 1.32
N ASP A 21 7.23 10.52 2.35
CA ASP A 21 6.86 9.95 3.66
C ASP A 21 5.76 10.77 4.34
N VAL A 22 5.84 12.10 4.25
CA VAL A 22 4.83 13.01 4.81
C VAL A 22 3.52 12.90 4.02
N VAL A 23 3.60 12.77 2.70
CA VAL A 23 2.43 12.53 1.85
C VAL A 23 1.77 11.20 2.20
N ALA A 24 2.55 10.12 2.33
CA ALA A 24 2.07 8.80 2.70
C ALA A 24 1.34 8.82 4.05
N ALA A 25 1.92 9.48 5.07
CA ALA A 25 1.30 9.64 6.38
C ALA A 25 -0.05 10.38 6.30
N ARG A 26 -0.13 11.47 5.54
CA ARG A 26 -1.39 12.20 5.32
C ARG A 26 -2.43 11.35 4.59
N MET A 27 -2.00 10.55 3.61
CA MET A 27 -2.89 9.66 2.88
C MET A 27 -3.45 8.54 3.76
N LYS A 28 -2.62 7.89 4.57
CA LYS A 28 -3.06 6.84 5.50
C LYS A 28 -4.05 7.35 6.55
N ARG A 29 -3.94 8.62 6.99
CA ARG A 29 -4.95 9.25 7.86
C ARG A 29 -6.32 9.40 7.20
N LEU A 30 -6.37 9.56 5.88
CA LEU A 30 -7.62 9.74 5.13
C LEU A 30 -8.19 8.40 4.64
N LYS A 31 -7.33 7.49 4.17
CA LYS A 31 -7.67 6.19 3.60
C LYS A 31 -6.60 5.15 3.95
N ALA A 32 -6.63 4.64 5.17
CA ALA A 32 -5.64 3.69 5.69
C ALA A 32 -5.53 2.39 4.87
N ASN A 33 -6.60 2.02 4.17
CA ASN A 33 -6.71 0.78 3.40
C ASN A 33 -6.09 0.85 2.00
N ILE A 34 -5.70 2.03 1.52
CA ILE A 34 -5.03 2.15 0.22
C ILE A 34 -3.54 1.87 0.41
N PRO A 35 -2.97 0.87 -0.26
CA PRO A 35 -1.55 0.56 -0.16
C PRO A 35 -0.71 1.60 -0.91
N ILE A 36 0.48 1.88 -0.39
CA ILE A 36 1.40 2.92 -0.85
C ILE A 36 2.76 2.29 -1.12
N LEU A 37 3.25 2.48 -2.34
CA LEU A 37 4.63 2.20 -2.74
C LEU A 37 5.42 3.51 -2.80
N LEU A 38 6.50 3.60 -2.02
CA LEU A 38 7.40 4.74 -2.03
C LEU A 38 8.60 4.47 -2.95
N LEU A 39 8.84 5.36 -3.91
CA LEU A 39 9.99 5.35 -4.80
C LEU A 39 11.01 6.40 -4.37
N SER A 40 12.29 6.04 -4.22
CA SER A 40 13.36 7.01 -3.94
C SER A 40 14.50 6.89 -4.95
N ALA A 41 15.19 7.98 -5.22
CA ALA A 41 16.43 7.93 -6.01
C ALA A 41 17.57 7.20 -5.27
N TYR A 42 17.48 7.10 -3.94
CA TYR A 42 18.47 6.46 -3.08
C TYR A 42 17.82 5.65 -1.95
N GLY A 43 18.60 4.74 -1.36
CA GLY A 43 18.19 3.97 -0.20
C GLY A 43 19.35 3.12 0.34
N PRO A 44 19.12 2.37 1.42
CA PRO A 44 17.86 2.27 2.17
C PRO A 44 17.50 3.58 2.92
N LEU A 45 16.20 3.83 3.10
CA LEU A 45 15.72 4.94 3.95
C LEU A 45 15.63 4.48 5.41
N PRO A 46 15.77 5.39 6.39
CA PRO A 46 15.60 5.04 7.80
C PRO A 46 14.17 4.59 8.09
N GLU A 47 13.98 3.69 9.07
CA GLU A 47 12.68 3.07 9.38
C GLU A 47 11.57 4.09 9.69
N ASN A 48 11.91 5.21 10.33
CA ASN A 48 10.93 6.26 10.64
C ASN A 48 10.33 6.90 9.37
N LYS A 49 11.00 6.81 8.21
CA LYS A 49 10.51 7.27 6.91
C LYS A 49 9.55 6.29 6.24
N LEU A 50 9.53 5.04 6.70
CA LEU A 50 8.77 3.95 6.09
C LEU A 50 7.49 3.60 6.87
N GLN A 51 7.24 4.22 8.03
CA GLN A 51 6.12 3.87 8.92
C GLN A 51 4.71 3.93 8.28
N SER A 52 4.52 4.74 7.25
CA SER A 52 3.23 4.89 6.55
C SER A 52 3.24 4.33 5.12
N VAL A 53 4.24 3.52 4.80
CA VAL A 53 4.50 2.97 3.46
C VAL A 53 4.40 1.45 3.54
N ASP A 54 3.70 0.84 2.58
CA ASP A 54 3.51 -0.62 2.55
C ASP A 54 4.65 -1.31 1.78
N THR A 55 5.27 -0.62 0.81
CA THR A 55 6.40 -1.13 0.03
C THR A 55 7.34 0.01 -0.37
N PHE A 56 8.65 -0.24 -0.37
CA PHE A 56 9.66 0.74 -0.77
C PHE A 56 10.56 0.17 -1.85
N LEU A 57 10.86 0.96 -2.89
CA LEU A 57 11.82 0.61 -3.93
C LEU A 57 12.70 1.82 -4.29
N THR A 58 13.89 1.54 -4.81
CA THR A 58 14.69 2.57 -5.48
C THR A 58 14.21 2.73 -6.92
N LYS A 59 14.25 3.95 -7.46
CA LYS A 59 13.87 4.24 -8.85
C LYS A 59 14.78 3.55 -9.87
N SER A 60 15.97 3.13 -9.45
CA SER A 60 16.94 2.38 -10.24
C SER A 60 16.63 0.87 -10.34
N GLN A 61 15.60 0.37 -9.67
CA GLN A 61 15.22 -1.04 -9.74
C GLN A 61 14.79 -1.44 -11.15
N GLU A 62 15.17 -2.64 -11.56
CA GLU A 62 14.75 -3.22 -12.82
C GLU A 62 13.24 -3.51 -12.84
N LEU A 63 12.63 -3.52 -14.03
CA LEU A 63 11.20 -3.82 -14.21
C LEU A 63 10.81 -5.20 -13.65
N LYS A 64 11.74 -6.17 -13.69
CA LYS A 64 11.55 -7.51 -13.11
C LYS A 64 11.38 -7.50 -11.58
N VAL A 65 11.71 -6.39 -10.91
CA VAL A 65 11.49 -6.17 -9.47
C VAL A 65 10.27 -5.29 -9.24
N LEU A 66 10.13 -4.22 -10.03
CA LEU A 66 9.03 -3.27 -9.89
C LEU A 66 7.66 -3.90 -10.15
N LEU A 67 7.54 -4.70 -11.22
CA LEU A 67 6.25 -5.27 -11.62
C LEU A 67 5.71 -6.27 -10.59
N PRO A 68 6.51 -7.25 -10.09
CA PRO A 68 6.06 -8.11 -9.00
C PRO A 68 5.70 -7.34 -7.73
N ALA A 69 6.49 -6.35 -7.34
CA ALA A 69 6.21 -5.54 -6.15
C ALA A 69 4.88 -4.77 -6.26
N LEU A 70 4.55 -4.24 -7.44
CA LEU A 70 3.26 -3.60 -7.69
C LEU A 70 2.12 -4.62 -7.71
N GLN A 71 2.34 -5.80 -8.28
CA GLN A 71 1.35 -6.86 -8.28
C GLN A 71 1.04 -7.33 -6.84
N ASP A 72 2.07 -7.59 -6.04
CA ASP A 72 1.94 -7.95 -4.63
C ASP A 72 1.20 -6.88 -3.83
N LEU A 73 1.50 -5.60 -4.10
CA LEU A 73 0.83 -4.46 -3.48
C LEU A 73 -0.69 -4.42 -3.78
N LEU A 74 -1.08 -4.80 -5.00
CA LEU A 74 -2.48 -4.83 -5.45
C LEU A 74 -3.22 -6.07 -4.96
N GLU A 75 -2.54 -7.20 -4.81
CA GLU A 75 -3.12 -8.47 -4.35
C GLU A 75 -3.26 -8.50 -2.82
N ASN A 76 -2.28 -7.99 -2.09
CA ASN A 76 -2.25 -7.99 -0.61
C ASN A 76 -2.94 -6.79 0.01
N ARG A 77 -3.93 -6.21 -0.68
CA ARG A 77 -4.69 -5.06 -0.19
C ARG A 77 -5.27 -5.36 1.21
N PRO A 78 -5.07 -4.46 2.20
CA PRO A 78 -5.72 -4.60 3.49
C PRO A 78 -7.24 -4.62 3.29
N LYS A 79 -7.83 -5.81 3.36
CA LYS A 79 -9.27 -6.00 3.16
C LYS A 79 -10.00 -5.16 4.21
N PRO A 80 -10.95 -4.30 3.83
CA PRO A 80 -11.78 -3.55 4.77
C PRO A 80 -12.37 -4.50 5.83
N PHE A 81 -12.58 -4.01 7.05
CA PHE A 81 -13.16 -4.80 8.14
C PHE A 81 -14.35 -5.65 7.68
N PHE A 82 -15.28 -5.05 6.93
CA PHE A 82 -16.45 -5.75 6.39
C PHE A 82 -16.10 -6.91 5.44
N HIS A 83 -15.08 -6.76 4.59
CA HIS A 83 -14.63 -7.82 3.69
C HIS A 83 -13.94 -8.96 4.44
N ARG A 84 -13.19 -8.66 5.52
CA ARG A 84 -12.60 -9.69 6.39
C ARG A 84 -13.69 -10.42 7.18
N TRP A 85 -14.62 -9.67 7.77
CA TRP A 85 -15.75 -10.20 8.52
C TRP A 85 -16.67 -11.09 7.66
N PHE A 86 -17.07 -10.61 6.48
CA PHE A 86 -17.96 -11.35 5.57
C PHE A 86 -17.33 -12.64 5.04
N ASN A 87 -16.05 -12.61 4.66
CA ASN A 87 -15.33 -13.81 4.22
C ASN A 87 -15.23 -14.84 5.35
N ASN A 88 -15.00 -14.39 6.59
CA ASN A 88 -14.99 -15.27 7.76
C ASN A 88 -16.39 -15.85 8.06
N TRP A 89 -17.46 -15.06 7.94
CA TRP A 89 -18.83 -15.54 8.12
C TRP A 89 -19.22 -16.59 7.06
N LYS A 90 -18.85 -16.36 5.79
CA LYS A 90 -19.06 -17.35 4.71
C LYS A 90 -18.34 -18.67 4.99
N GLY A 91 -17.06 -18.61 5.38
CA GLY A 91 -16.29 -19.81 5.72
C GLY A 91 -16.91 -20.61 6.87
N ARG A 92 -17.49 -19.92 7.87
CA ARG A 92 -18.19 -20.58 8.99
C ARG A 92 -19.56 -21.15 8.60
N SER A 93 -20.28 -20.51 7.69
CA SER A 93 -21.59 -21.02 7.22
C SER A 93 -21.50 -22.26 6.33
N GLN A 94 -20.38 -22.49 5.66
CA GLN A 94 -20.15 -23.71 4.86
C GLN A 94 -19.72 -24.91 5.72
N ALA A 95 -19.13 -24.67 6.89
CA ALA A 95 -18.73 -25.71 7.84
C ALA A 95 -19.90 -26.29 8.67
N ILE A 96 -21.13 -25.76 8.53
CA ILE A 96 -22.34 -26.20 9.27
C ILE A 96 -23.19 -27.18 8.42
N ARG A 97 -22.72 -27.59 7.25
CA ARG A 97 -23.42 -28.54 6.35
C ARG A 97 -22.81 -29.95 6.27
N HIS A 98 -22.00 -30.34 7.26
CA HIS A 98 -21.55 -31.72 7.43
C HIS A 98 -21.82 -32.19 8.85
#